data_AF-X1F006-F1
#
_entry.id   AF-X1F006-F1
#
_cell.length_a   1.000
_cell.length_b   1.000
_cell.length_c   1.000
_cell.angle_alpha   90.00
_cell.angle_beta   90.00
_cell.angle_gamma   90.00
#
_symmetry.space_group_name_H-M   'P 1'
#
loop_
_entity.id
_entity.type
_entity.pdbx_description
1 polymer ?
#
loop_
_entity_poly.entity_id
_entity_poly.type
_entity_poly.pdbx_seq_one_letter_code
_entity_poly.pdbx_strand_id
1 'polypeptide(L)'
;SIKNEGAGNQEYTYYYWITTRADGEIIDDDAVDSGSSSKMIASGDTFTVEKCLTLPNVGTYWFKVKVFWDADSSSASEQFIAISVPSAPSDGGGGGGGGA
;
A
#
# COMPACT_ATOMS: atom_id res chain seq x y z
N SER A 1 1.95 -10.51 -2.44
CA SER A 1 1.96 -11.45 -1.30
C SER A 1 3.39 -11.88 -1.02
N ILE A 2 3.67 -12.45 0.15
CA ILE A 2 4.98 -12.99 0.55
C ILE A 2 4.79 -14.48 0.83
N LYS A 3 5.53 -15.35 0.14
CA LYS A 3 5.49 -16.81 0.33
C LYS A 3 6.80 -17.27 0.96
N ASN A 4 6.70 -18.09 2.01
CA ASN A 4 7.88 -18.74 2.58
C ASN A 4 8.16 -20.05 1.83
N GLU A 5 9.21 -20.04 1.01
CA GLU A 5 9.66 -21.22 0.25
C GLU A 5 10.77 -22.01 0.97
N GLY A 6 11.21 -21.53 2.14
CA GLY A 6 12.20 -22.20 2.99
C GLY A 6 11.60 -23.36 3.78
N ALA A 7 12.47 -24.17 4.39
CA ALA A 7 12.10 -25.38 5.14
C ALA A 7 11.69 -25.12 6.61
N GLY A 8 11.76 -23.87 7.07
CA GLY A 8 11.48 -23.48 8.45
C GLY A 8 10.62 -22.23 8.53
N ASN A 9 10.10 -21.95 9.72
CA ASN A 9 9.42 -20.68 9.99
C ASN A 9 10.44 -19.55 9.87
N GLN A 10 10.08 -18.51 9.13
CA GLN A 10 10.96 -17.38 8.88
C GLN A 10 10.23 -16.08 9.20
N GLU A 11 10.91 -15.19 9.92
CA GLU A 11 10.46 -13.81 10.06
C GLU A 11 10.93 -13.01 8.85
N TYR A 12 9.98 -12.43 8.15
CA TYR A 12 10.23 -11.58 7.00
C TYR A 12 9.95 -10.14 7.38
N THR A 13 10.97 -9.28 7.30
CA THR A 13 10.79 -7.83 7.36
C THR A 13 10.50 -7.33 5.95
N TYR A 14 9.42 -6.59 5.79
CA TYR A 14 9.04 -6.03 4.50
C TYR A 14 8.77 -4.54 4.61
N TYR A 15 9.21 -3.83 3.57
CA TYR A 15 9.00 -2.43 3.33
C TYR A 15 8.04 -2.28 2.17
N TYR A 16 7.17 -1.28 2.24
CA TYR A 16 6.22 -0.98 1.18
C TYR A 16 6.12 0.53 1.02
N TRP A 17 5.99 0.98 -0.23
CA TRP A 17 5.88 2.40 -0.54
C TRP A 17 5.12 2.63 -1.83
N ILE A 18 4.62 3.85 -1.98
CA ILE A 18 4.07 4.35 -3.24
C ILE A 18 4.99 5.46 -3.77
N THR A 19 5.33 5.41 -5.05
CA THR A 19 6.13 6.43 -5.73
C THR A 19 5.50 6.78 -7.08
N THR A 20 5.85 7.94 -7.63
CA THR A 20 5.46 8.34 -8.98
C THR A 20 6.38 7.77 -10.07
N ARG A 21 7.50 7.14 -9.69
CA ARG A 21 8.51 6.59 -10.59
C ARG A 21 8.60 5.07 -10.54
N ALA A 22 8.82 4.43 -11.69
CA ALA A 22 8.98 2.97 -11.75
C ALA A 22 10.22 2.48 -10.99
N ASP A 23 11.29 3.27 -11.02
CA ASP A 23 12.57 3.00 -10.38
C ASP A 23 12.71 3.64 -8.98
N GLY A 24 11.70 4.38 -8.50
CA GLY A 24 11.76 5.07 -7.21
C GLY A 24 11.89 4.11 -6.03
N GLU A 25 12.83 4.38 -5.14
CA GLU A 25 13.10 3.61 -3.92
C GLU A 25 12.45 4.26 -2.69
N ILE A 26 12.32 3.51 -1.59
CA ILE A 26 11.65 4.00 -0.37
C ILE A 26 12.32 5.23 0.27
N ILE A 27 13.61 5.42 0.01
CA ILE A 27 14.39 6.54 0.55
C ILE A 27 14.40 7.77 -0.36
N ASP A 28 13.82 7.65 -1.56
CA ASP A 28 13.77 8.73 -2.51
C ASP A 28 12.74 9.78 -2.06
N ASP A 29 12.94 11.02 -2.51
CA ASP A 29 12.05 12.14 -2.20
C ASP A 29 10.66 12.04 -2.85
N ASP A 30 10.53 11.17 -3.85
CA ASP A 30 9.30 10.89 -4.59
C ASP A 30 8.42 9.80 -3.95
N ALA A 31 8.84 9.23 -2.82
CA ALA A 31 8.02 8.34 -2.01
C ALA A 31 6.85 9.13 -1.38
N VAL A 32 5.64 8.86 -1.87
CA VAL A 32 4.41 9.56 -1.48
C VAL A 32 3.96 9.16 -0.08
N ASP A 33 4.00 7.86 0.20
CA ASP A 33 3.70 7.27 1.50
C ASP A 33 4.43 5.93 1.60
N SER A 34 4.83 5.55 2.80
CA SER A 34 5.62 4.33 3.01
C SER A 34 5.47 3.77 4.42
N GLY A 35 5.92 2.52 4.58
CA GLY A 35 5.98 1.89 5.88
C GLY A 35 6.78 0.60 5.86
N SER A 36 6.90 0.00 7.04
CA SER A 36 7.53 -1.30 7.23
C SER A 36 6.81 -2.11 8.28
N SER A 37 6.96 -3.42 8.21
CA SER A 37 6.44 -4.36 9.19
C SER A 37 7.22 -5.67 9.10
N SER A 38 7.10 -6.51 10.12
CA SER A 38 7.60 -7.88 10.08
C SER A 38 6.46 -8.87 10.25
N LYS A 39 6.60 -10.06 9.66
CA LYS A 39 5.68 -11.17 9.84
C LYS A 39 6.45 -12.49 9.86
N MET A 40 6.25 -13.27 10.92
CA MET A 40 6.61 -14.69 10.92
C MET A 40 5.65 -15.45 10.01
N ILE A 41 6.19 -16.15 9.01
CA ILE A 41 5.45 -16.96 8.05
C ILE A 41 5.94 -18.41 8.18
N ALA A 42 5.04 -19.37 8.37
CA ALA A 42 5.42 -20.77 8.46
C ALA A 42 5.93 -21.29 7.11
N SER A 43 6.73 -22.35 7.11
CA SER A 43 7.22 -22.98 5.88
C SER A 43 6.04 -23.38 4.97
N GLY A 44 6.09 -22.99 3.70
CA GLY A 44 5.04 -23.27 2.71
C GLY A 44 3.86 -22.29 2.73
N ASP A 45 3.71 -21.47 3.79
CA ASP A 45 2.60 -20.52 3.91
C ASP A 45 2.82 -19.26 3.06
N THR A 46 1.71 -18.60 2.76
CA THR A 46 1.68 -17.30 2.08
C THR A 46 0.97 -16.27 2.94
N PHE A 47 1.58 -15.10 3.06
CA PHE A 47 1.00 -13.94 3.72
C PHE A 47 0.60 -12.88 2.68
N THR A 48 -0.64 -12.41 2.78
CA THR A 48 -1.13 -11.27 2.00
C THR A 48 -0.90 -9.99 2.79
N VAL A 49 -0.17 -9.05 2.19
CA VAL A 49 0.09 -7.74 2.78
C VAL A 49 -1.14 -6.87 2.55
N GLU A 50 -1.87 -6.56 3.62
CA GLU A 50 -2.98 -5.60 3.60
C GLU A 50 -2.54 -4.32 4.33
N LYS A 51 -2.35 -3.23 3.57
CA LYS A 51 -1.92 -1.93 4.10
C LYS A 51 -2.71 -0.82 3.44
N CYS A 52 -3.08 0.18 4.24
CA CYS A 52 -3.68 1.42 3.76
C CYS A 52 -2.58 2.49 3.68
N LEU A 53 -2.43 3.09 2.51
CA LEU A 53 -1.54 4.22 2.24
C LEU A 53 -2.38 5.38 1.70
N THR A 54 -1.90 6.60 1.90
CA THR A 54 -2.62 7.81 1.50
C THR A 54 -1.99 8.42 0.26
N LEU A 55 -2.83 8.84 -0.68
CA LEU A 55 -2.40 9.54 -1.90
C LEU A 55 -3.04 10.94 -1.93
N PRO A 56 -2.23 12.01 -2.03
CA PRO A 56 -2.77 13.38 -1.99
C PRO A 56 -3.47 13.76 -3.30
N ASN A 57 -3.07 13.16 -4.43
CA ASN A 57 -3.49 13.56 -5.76
C ASN A 57 -3.87 12.35 -6.62
N VAL A 58 -4.79 12.54 -7.55
CA VAL A 58 -5.05 11.59 -8.65
C VAL A 58 -3.83 11.51 -9.56
N GLY A 59 -3.60 10.36 -10.18
CA GLY A 59 -2.44 10.17 -11.05
C GLY A 59 -1.97 8.73 -11.17
N THR A 60 -0.92 8.52 -11.95
CA THR A 60 -0.26 7.22 -12.09
C THR A 60 0.80 7.06 -11.01
N TYR A 61 0.75 5.93 -10.32
CA TYR A 61 1.66 5.59 -9.24
C TYR A 61 2.14 4.16 -9.35
N TRP A 62 3.19 3.84 -8.62
CA TRP A 62 3.71 2.49 -8.45
C TRP A 62 3.64 2.11 -6.98
N PHE A 63 2.95 1.01 -6.68
CA PHE A 63 3.03 0.35 -5.39
C PHE A 63 4.16 -0.65 -5.42
N LYS A 64 5.09 -0.53 -4.48
CA LYS A 64 6.29 -1.37 -4.41
C LYS A 64 6.39 -2.02 -3.04
N VAL A 65 6.85 -3.26 -3.01
CA VAL A 65 7.14 -4.01 -1.79
C VAL A 65 8.51 -4.64 -1.92
N LYS A 66 9.33 -4.55 -0.87
CA LYS A 66 10.61 -5.25 -0.76
C LYS A 66 10.63 -6.01 0.55
N VAL A 67 10.85 -7.32 0.46
CA VAL A 67 10.93 -8.24 1.59
C VAL A 67 12.36 -8.71 1.75
N PHE A 68 12.81 -8.79 3.00
CA PHE A 68 14.15 -9.17 3.40
C PHE A 68 14.11 -10.41 4.30
N TRP A 69 15.08 -11.29 4.12
CA TRP A 69 15.38 -12.41 5.01
C TRP A 69 16.89 -12.63 5.01
N ASP A 70 17.50 -12.64 6.20
CA ASP A 70 18.95 -12.69 6.38
C ASP A 70 19.69 -11.64 5.51
N ALA A 71 20.49 -12.09 4.53
CA ALA A 71 21.23 -11.22 3.61
C ALA A 71 20.54 -11.06 2.24
N ASP A 72 19.41 -11.73 2.01
CA ASP A 72 18.70 -11.79 0.74
C ASP A 72 17.45 -10.90 0.75
N SER A 73 16.98 -10.58 -0.45
CA SER A 73 15.73 -9.84 -0.61
C SER A 73 15.00 -10.19 -1.89
N SER A 74 13.70 -9.92 -1.92
CA SER A 74 12.84 -10.00 -3.09
C SER A 74 11.99 -8.75 -3.17
N SER A 75 11.66 -8.31 -4.38
CA SER A 75 10.87 -7.11 -4.63
C SER A 75 9.76 -7.37 -5.63
N ALA A 76 8.62 -6.69 -5.42
CA ALA A 76 7.49 -6.66 -6.34
C ALA A 76 7.07 -5.20 -6.58
N SER A 77 6.52 -4.94 -7.77
CA SER A 77 6.08 -3.61 -8.21
C SER A 77 4.83 -3.74 -9.07
N GLU A 78 3.85 -2.87 -8.84
CA GLU A 78 2.61 -2.80 -9.62
C GLU A 78 2.23 -1.34 -9.88
N GLN A 79 1.93 -1.02 -11.13
CA GLN A 79 1.45 0.30 -11.52
C GLN A 79 -0.07 0.38 -11.38
N PHE A 80 -0.56 1.50 -10.88
CA PHE A 80 -1.99 1.78 -10.81
C PHE A 80 -2.29 3.25 -11.06
N ILE A 81 -3.57 3.57 -11.32
CA ILE A 81 -4.05 4.94 -11.48
C ILE A 81 -4.94 5.27 -10.29
N ALA A 82 -4.53 6.23 -9.47
CA ALA A 82 -5.34 6.79 -8.41
C ALA A 82 -6.40 7.72 -9.01
N ILE A 83 -7.65 7.50 -8.63
CA ILE A 83 -8.81 8.28 -9.05
C ILE A 83 -9.44 8.99 -7.85
N SER A 84 -10.13 10.09 -8.09
CA SER A 84 -10.87 10.79 -7.04
C SER A 84 -12.08 9.95 -6.63
N VAL A 85 -12.26 9.74 -5.32
CA VAL A 85 -13.55 9.26 -4.82
C VAL A 85 -14.57 10.39 -4.97
N PRO A 86 -15.70 10.20 -5.67
CA PRO A 86 -16.74 11.21 -5.69
C PRO A 86 -17.26 11.39 -4.25
N SER A 87 -17.26 12.63 -3.76
CA SER A 87 -17.91 12.94 -2.48
C SER A 87 -19.38 12.53 -2.59
N ALA A 88 -19.88 11.77 -1.62
CA ALA A 88 -21.31 11.50 -1.52
C ALA A 88 -22.06 12.85 -1.54
N PRO A 89 -23.21 12.96 -2.25
CA PRO A 89 -23.98 14.18 -2.23
C PRO A 89 -24.33 14.53 -0.78
N SER A 90 -24.06 15.76 -0.36
CA SER A 90 -24.54 16.24 0.93
C SER A 90 -26.06 16.21 0.90
N ASP A 91 -26.69 15.42 1.76
CA ASP A 91 -28.11 15.55 2.07
C ASP A 91 -28.32 16.94 2.70
N GLY A 92 -28.49 17.94 1.84
CA GLY A 92 -28.89 19.29 2.21
C GLY A 92 -30.30 19.19 2.77
N GLY A 93 -30.40 19.07 4.09
CA GLY A 93 -31.64 19.22 4.83
C GLY A 93 -32.23 20.60 4.60
N GLY A 94 -33.06 20.73 3.57
CA GLY A 94 -33.86 21.90 3.28
C GLY A 94 -35.05 21.96 4.24
N GLY A 95 -34.81 22.42 5.46
CA GLY A 95 -35.87 22.89 6.35
C GLY A 95 -36.48 24.17 5.78
N GLY A 96 -37.58 24.03 5.05
CA GLY A 96 -38.41 25.14 4.58
C GLY A 96 -39.63 25.29 5.47
N GLY A 97 -39.59 26.25 6.39
CA GLY A 97 -40.77 26.73 7.11
C GLY A 97 -41.56 27.78 6.31
N GLY A 98 -42.85 27.87 6.60
CA GLY A 98 -43.81 28.89 6.13
C GLY A 98 -44.78 28.34 5.08
N GLY A 99 -46.10 28.53 5.16
CA GLY A 99 -46.97 29.25 6.06
C GLY A 99 -48.34 29.42 5.37
N ALA A 100 -49.43 29.30 6.12
CA ALA A 100 -50.75 29.94 5.95
C ALA A 100 -51.70 29.41 7.05
#